data_AF-A0A960J835-F1
#
_entry.id   AF-A0A960J835-F1
#
_cell.length_a   1.000
_cell.length_b   1.000
_cell.length_c   1.000
_cell.angle_alpha   90.00
_cell.angle_beta   90.00
_cell.angle_gamma   90.00
#
_symmetry.space_group_name_H-M   'P 1'
#
loop_
_entity.id
_entity.type
_entity.pdbx_description
1 polymer ?
#
loop_
_entity_poly.entity_id
_entity_poly.type
_entity_poly.pdbx_seq_one_letter_code
_entity_poly.pdbx_strand_id
1 'polypeptide(L)'
;INIRIILDEVNHPYCEASPDFCNWEHKYMLYHALEAVAPYAHTTVHAKYWDRWDNVDIARCVEILNHNGYRGKIALEYEEGPWDGVEGAQRLMKDVLAAL
;
A
#
# COMPACT_ATOMS: atom_id res chain seq x y z
N ILE A 1 3.32 14.02 7.02
CA ILE A 1 2.20 13.69 6.11
C ILE A 1 0.90 14.01 6.82
N ASN A 2 0.00 14.74 6.18
CA ASN A 2 -1.21 15.30 6.82
C ASN A 2 -2.15 14.23 7.38
N ILE A 3 -2.23 13.05 6.76
CA ILE A 3 -3.13 11.99 7.25
C ILE A 3 -2.78 11.51 8.67
N ARG A 4 -1.50 11.54 9.06
CA ARG A 4 -1.10 11.18 10.44
C ARG A 4 -1.68 12.16 11.46
N ILE A 5 -1.60 13.46 11.17
CA ILE A 5 -2.19 14.50 12.02
C ILE A 5 -3.70 14.24 12.17
N ILE A 6 -4.40 13.96 11.06
CA ILE A 6 -5.83 13.67 11.10
C ILE A 6 -6.13 12.44 11.97
N LEU A 7 -5.39 11.35 11.81
CA LEU A 7 -5.58 10.12 12.58
C LEU A 7 -5.26 10.31 14.07
N ASP A 8 -4.19 11.03 14.38
CA ASP A 8 -3.78 11.38 15.74
C ASP A 8 -4.81 12.30 16.43
N GLU A 9 -5.42 13.24 15.70
CA GLU A 9 -6.46 14.14 16.22
C GLU A 9 -7.81 13.45 16.40
N VAL A 10 -8.18 12.57 15.45
CA VAL A 10 -9.42 11.77 15.55
C VAL A 10 -9.31 10.74 16.69
N ASN A 11 -8.15 10.10 16.84
CA ASN A 11 -7.81 9.15 17.90
C ASN A 11 -8.94 8.18 18.25
N HIS A 12 -9.51 7.51 17.23
CA HIS A 12 -10.65 6.62 17.39
C HIS A 12 -10.30 5.19 16.97
N PRO A 13 -10.65 4.14 17.74
CA PRO A 13 -10.33 2.74 17.42
C PRO A 13 -11.00 2.18 16.15
N TYR A 14 -11.85 2.97 15.49
CA TYR A 14 -12.53 2.61 14.24
C TYR A 14 -12.15 3.56 13.08
N CYS A 15 -11.15 4.42 13.29
CA CYS A 15 -10.59 5.28 12.26
C CYS A 15 -9.12 4.91 12.09
N GLU A 16 -8.75 4.42 10.92
CA GLU A 16 -7.42 3.91 10.61
C GLU A 16 -7.00 4.38 9.22
N ALA A 17 -5.71 4.25 8.90
CA ALA A 17 -5.22 4.43 7.54
C ALA A 17 -5.55 3.19 6.68
N SER A 18 -5.85 3.43 5.41
CA SER A 18 -5.95 2.38 4.37
C SER A 18 -4.97 2.70 3.23
N PRO A 19 -3.65 2.59 3.45
CA PRO A 19 -2.66 3.02 2.47
C PRO A 19 -2.61 2.12 1.24
N ASP A 20 -2.27 2.76 0.11
CA ASP A 20 -1.94 2.10 -1.15
C ASP A 20 -0.42 2.01 -1.31
N PHE A 21 0.08 0.98 -1.98
CA PHE A 21 1.52 0.86 -2.27
C PHE A 21 2.04 2.02 -3.13
N CYS A 22 1.25 2.47 -4.11
CA CYS A 22 1.73 3.41 -5.12
C CYS A 22 0.88 4.68 -5.34
N ASN A 23 -0.10 4.98 -4.47
CA ASN A 23 -0.96 6.16 -4.63
C ASN A 23 -0.45 7.38 -3.85
N TRP A 24 0.72 7.89 -4.26
CA TRP A 24 1.35 9.02 -3.59
C TRP A 24 1.48 10.22 -4.51
N GLU A 25 1.67 11.42 -3.92
CA GLU A 25 1.81 12.67 -4.67
C GLU A 25 3.20 12.81 -5.31
N HIS A 26 4.23 12.29 -4.64
CA HIS A 26 5.62 12.41 -5.08
C HIS A 26 6.34 11.06 -5.00
N LYS A 27 7.28 10.81 -5.92
CA LYS A 27 8.00 9.52 -6.00
C LYS A 27 8.72 9.12 -4.71
N TYR A 28 9.31 10.08 -3.99
CA TYR A 28 10.00 9.81 -2.72
C TYR A 28 9.05 9.26 -1.65
N MET A 29 7.74 9.51 -1.77
CA MET A 29 6.75 9.05 -0.81
C MET A 29 6.44 7.55 -0.92
N LEU A 30 6.74 6.88 -2.05
CA LEU A 30 6.36 5.48 -2.27
C LEU A 30 6.59 4.57 -1.06
N TYR A 31 7.80 4.62 -0.51
CA TYR A 31 8.18 3.83 0.64
C TYR A 31 8.13 4.62 1.94
N HIS A 32 8.53 5.90 1.93
CA HIS A 32 8.58 6.72 3.14
C HIS A 32 7.20 7.09 3.67
N ALA A 33 6.23 7.34 2.80
CA ALA A 33 4.86 7.61 3.21
C ALA A 33 4.16 6.34 3.68
N LEU A 34 4.33 5.23 2.94
CA LEU A 34 3.82 3.93 3.34
C LEU A 34 4.34 3.54 4.73
N GLU A 35 5.64 3.65 4.97
CA GLU A 35 6.27 3.40 6.28
C GLU A 35 5.72 4.34 7.36
N ALA A 36 5.53 5.62 7.04
CA ALA A 36 5.01 6.59 8.01
C ALA A 36 3.56 6.31 8.43
N VAL A 37 2.74 5.69 7.58
CA VAL A 37 1.32 5.42 7.85
C VAL A 37 1.01 3.97 8.18
N ALA A 38 1.94 3.03 7.91
CA ALA A 38 1.77 1.61 8.24
C ALA A 38 1.39 1.33 9.70
N PRO A 39 1.93 2.05 10.72
CA PRO A 39 1.50 1.87 12.11
C PRO A 39 0.02 2.15 12.37
N TYR A 40 -0.63 2.91 11.48
CA TYR A 40 -2.03 3.32 11.59
C TYR A 40 -2.97 2.41 10.78
N ALA A 41 -2.47 1.35 10.14
CA ALA A 41 -3.28 0.44 9.35
C ALA A 41 -3.37 -0.93 10.03
N HIS A 42 -4.58 -1.48 10.15
CA HIS A 42 -4.85 -2.73 10.84
C HIS A 42 -5.76 -3.68 10.03
N THR A 43 -6.73 -3.15 9.26
CA THR A 43 -7.70 -3.99 8.55
C THR A 43 -7.35 -4.23 7.08
N THR A 44 -7.07 -3.17 6.32
CA THR A 44 -6.89 -3.25 4.86
C THR A 44 -5.79 -2.29 4.39
N VAL A 45 -4.97 -2.78 3.47
CA VAL A 45 -4.05 -1.98 2.64
C VAL A 45 -4.26 -2.42 1.20
N HIS A 46 -3.95 -1.54 0.24
CA HIS A 46 -4.03 -1.91 -1.18
C HIS A 46 -2.63 -2.13 -1.74
N ALA A 47 -2.36 -3.36 -2.21
CA ALA A 47 -1.34 -3.59 -3.20
C ALA A 47 -1.84 -3.00 -4.51
N LYS A 48 -1.62 -1.69 -4.65
CA LYS A 48 -2.01 -0.93 -5.81
C LYS A 48 -0.92 -0.99 -6.87
N TYR A 49 -1.33 -1.16 -8.12
CA TYR A 49 -0.50 -0.95 -9.29
C TYR A 49 -1.07 0.20 -10.11
N TRP A 50 -0.22 1.16 -10.42
CA TRP A 50 -0.52 2.29 -11.28
C TRP A 50 0.75 2.72 -12.00
N ASP A 51 0.70 2.76 -13.33
CA ASP A 51 1.80 3.17 -14.22
C ASP A 51 2.32 4.61 -14.01
N ARG A 52 1.68 5.41 -13.14
CA ARG A 52 2.24 6.69 -12.66
C ARG A 52 3.68 6.56 -12.18
N TRP A 53 4.02 5.43 -11.55
CA TRP A 53 5.37 5.17 -11.04
C TRP A 53 5.97 3.95 -11.72
N ASP A 54 7.01 4.17 -12.52
CA ASP A 54 7.78 3.06 -13.09
C ASP A 54 8.41 2.20 -11.98
N ASN A 55 8.14 0.89 -12.04
CA ASN A 55 8.80 -0.16 -11.26
C ASN A 55 8.69 0.00 -9.73
N VAL A 56 7.47 0.02 -9.20
CA VAL A 56 7.26 -0.08 -7.75
C VAL A 56 7.74 -1.44 -7.24
N ASP A 57 8.59 -1.41 -6.20
CA ASP A 57 9.12 -2.60 -5.55
C ASP A 57 8.09 -3.14 -4.56
N ILE A 58 7.30 -4.10 -5.03
CA ILE A 58 6.25 -4.77 -4.25
C ILE A 58 6.83 -5.47 -3.02
N ALA A 59 8.01 -6.08 -3.15
CA ALA A 59 8.64 -6.79 -2.04
C ALA A 59 9.00 -5.82 -0.91
N ARG A 60 9.54 -4.65 -1.24
CA ARG A 60 9.81 -3.60 -0.26
C ARG A 60 8.54 -3.08 0.41
N CYS A 61 7.44 -2.93 -0.31
CA CYS A 61 6.17 -2.55 0.29
C CYS A 61 5.68 -3.59 1.31
N VAL A 62 5.77 -4.88 0.98
CA VAL A 62 5.41 -5.98 1.90
C VAL A 62 6.35 -6.05 3.10
N GLU A 63 7.66 -5.81 2.92
CA GLU A 63 8.63 -5.74 4.00
C GLU A 63 8.27 -4.63 5.02
N ILE A 64 7.87 -3.44 4.54
CA ILE A 64 7.43 -2.34 5.41
C ILE A 64 6.21 -2.75 6.24
N LEU A 65 5.22 -3.43 5.64
CA LEU A 65 4.07 -3.94 6.37
C LEU A 65 4.48 -4.96 7.44
N ASN A 66 5.36 -5.90 7.08
CA ASN A 66 5.85 -6.94 7.98
C ASN A 66 6.63 -6.35 9.17
N HIS A 67 7.50 -5.37 8.94
CA HIS A 67 8.24 -4.65 9.98
C HIS A 67 7.31 -3.91 10.95
N ASN A 68 6.16 -3.42 10.47
CA ASN A 68 5.15 -2.77 11.31
C ASN A 68 4.14 -3.75 11.92
N GLY A 69 4.36 -5.06 11.78
CA GLY A 69 3.50 -6.08 12.38
C GLY A 69 2.09 -6.12 11.78
N TYR A 70 1.91 -5.65 10.54
CA TYR A 70 0.61 -5.67 9.88
C TYR A 70 0.11 -7.11 9.70
N ARG A 71 -1.18 -7.34 9.98
CA ARG A 71 -1.85 -8.65 9.88
C ARG A 71 -3.19 -8.60 9.15
N GLY A 72 -3.54 -7.44 8.60
CA GLY A 72 -4.76 -7.26 7.84
C GLY A 72 -4.68 -7.81 6.42
N LYS A 73 -5.63 -7.40 5.58
CA LYS A 73 -5.74 -7.84 4.20
C LYS A 73 -4.92 -6.94 3.27
N ILE A 74 -4.11 -7.56 2.42
CA ILE A 74 -3.53 -6.89 1.25
C ILE A 74 -4.52 -7.08 0.09
N ALA A 75 -5.31 -6.06 -0.19
CA ALA A 75 -6.26 -6.04 -1.30
C ALA A 75 -5.55 -5.68 -2.61
N LEU A 76 -5.88 -6.35 -3.70
CA LEU A 76 -5.28 -6.07 -5.01
C LEU A 76 -6.04 -4.94 -5.69
N GLU A 77 -5.32 -3.94 -6.17
CA GLU A 77 -5.89 -2.81 -6.90
C GLU A 77 -5.03 -2.52 -8.15
N TYR A 78 -5.38 -3.12 -9.27
CA TYR A 78 -4.72 -2.84 -10.54
C TYR A 78 -5.52 -1.76 -11.28
N GLU A 79 -4.99 -0.53 -11.34
CA GLU A 79 -5.70 0.63 -11.91
C GLU A 79 -5.40 0.84 -13.39
N GLU A 80 -4.13 1.02 -13.74
CA GLU A 80 -3.70 1.29 -15.13
C GLU A 80 -2.28 0.71 -15.36
N GLY A 81 -2.05 0.15 -16.54
CA GLY A 81 -0.79 -0.48 -16.90
C GLY A 81 -0.83 -1.24 -18.24
N PRO A 82 0.23 -1.95 -18.60
CA PRO A 82 0.38 -2.57 -19.92
C PRO A 82 -0.48 -3.83 -20.13
N TRP A 83 -1.10 -4.36 -19.08
CA TRP A 83 -1.95 -5.56 -19.12
C TRP A 83 -3.44 -5.21 -18.97
N ASP A 84 -4.32 -6.11 -19.40
CA ASP A 84 -5.73 -6.01 -19.05
C ASP A 84 -5.96 -6.16 -17.53
N GLY A 85 -7.12 -5.73 -17.05
CA GLY A 85 -7.41 -5.69 -15.61
C GLY A 85 -7.37 -7.07 -14.91
N VAL A 86 -7.68 -8.16 -15.61
CA VAL A 86 -7.63 -9.51 -15.03
C VAL A 86 -6.18 -10.01 -14.99
N GLU A 87 -5.46 -9.90 -16.10
CA GLU A 87 -4.05 -10.29 -16.17
C GLU A 87 -3.20 -9.48 -15.20
N GLY A 88 -3.40 -8.16 -15.17
CA GLY A 88 -2.71 -7.23 -14.27
C GLY A 88 -2.91 -7.57 -12.81
N ALA A 89 -4.16 -7.82 -12.39
CA ALA A 89 -4.47 -8.24 -11.02
C ALA A 89 -3.85 -9.60 -10.67
N GLN A 90 -3.84 -10.57 -11.59
CA GLN A 90 -3.20 -11.87 -11.37
C GLN A 90 -1.67 -11.77 -11.24
N ARG A 91 -1.02 -10.88 -11.99
CA ARG A 91 0.42 -10.61 -11.88
C ARG A 91 0.74 -9.97 -10.53
N LEU A 92 0.01 -8.92 -10.17
CA LEU A 92 0.16 -8.25 -8.89
C LEU A 92 -0.06 -9.21 -7.70
N MET A 93 -1.04 -10.12 -7.82
CA MET A 93 -1.24 -11.18 -6.83
C MET A 93 0.00 -12.06 -6.67
N LYS A 94 0.62 -12.49 -7.78
CA LYS A 94 1.83 -13.33 -7.74
C LYS A 94 2.99 -12.58 -7.08
N ASP A 95 3.17 -11.31 -7.39
CA ASP A 95 4.24 -10.48 -6.81
C ASP A 95 4.05 -10.28 -5.31
N VAL A 96 2.82 -10.02 -4.86
CA VAL A 96 2.49 -9.94 -3.43
C VAL A 96 2.72 -11.28 -2.74
N LEU A 97 2.21 -12.38 -3.29
CA LEU A 97 2.36 -13.72 -2.70
C LEU A 97 3.82 -14.18 -2.62
N ALA A 98 4.66 -13.77 -3.58
CA ALA A 98 6.09 -14.07 -3.56
C ALA A 98 6.87 -13.27 -2.50
N ALA A 99 6.30 -12.17 -2.00
CA ALA A 99 6.92 -11.28 -1.03
C ALA A 99 6.46 -11.49 0.43
N LEU A 100 5.41 -12.31 0.65
CA LEU A 100 4.92 -12.71 1.98
C LEU A 100 5.84 -13.72 2.65
#